data_AF-A0A1Q7YKB3-F1
#
_entry.id   AF-A0A1Q7YKB3-F1
#
_cell.length_a   1.000
_cell.length_b   1.000
_cell.length_c   1.000
_cell.angle_alpha   90.00
_cell.angle_beta   90.00
_cell.angle_gamma   90.00
#
_symmetry.space_group_name_H-M   'P 1'
#
loop_
_entity.id
_entity.type
_entity.pdbx_description
1 polymer ?
#
loop_
_entity_poly.entity_id
_entity_poly.type
_entity_poly.pdbx_seq_one_letter_code
_entity_poly.pdbx_strand_id
1 'polypeptide(L)'
;MPDPLTTSAFSVGAWLWDKYGQTITDKTAGAVKEGWNKFKWNDAAEKYRAKVKNLYGTMQIMGMAGPVPLDDIFTEAYMLDKPTAFGRFDIERLKQLSADPDAPPPNAKRIGGLALVNKKKNLFILGKPGAGKTTFLKYIAVQAAEPKKPVINKVPIFISLKQWADSGTELMPFIMERFDICGFPEAQPFVEELLKSGSAIVLFDGLDEVNQESGQRDKQTRAMNNFVEKYDRTQCLITCRIAASDYSFKPFTYVEVADFTEKQIQKFVGNWFRKEGEKDEETCKRFLTEFEKEDNKGLRDLARTPLLLTLLCLAFNETLTFPQRRVEIYQEALDALLKKWDSSRRIKRDEVYRKLSLGHKENMLARIAAETFEKNQYFIPQMELERLITDYVKNVPPHDTSEATDGEVILKAIEAQHGIFVERAREVYSFSHLTFQEYFTAKYIVANASKGSLSNLVKEHCMDERWREVFLLTTSLLPDARQFMTTFRRRVDELLGSDEKLRSLLAWADSKSASTQAEPWAVRLS
;
A
#
# COMPACT_ATOMS: atom_id res chain seq x y z
N MET A 1 -18.50 -49.47 18.18
CA MET A 1 -17.10 -49.75 18.62
C MET A 1 -16.67 -51.04 17.94
N PRO A 2 -15.54 -51.06 17.23
CA PRO A 2 -14.22 -50.71 17.76
C PRO A 2 -13.62 -49.40 17.23
N ASP A 3 -12.50 -49.04 17.86
CA ASP A 3 -11.85 -47.72 17.96
C ASP A 3 -11.20 -47.15 16.69
N PRO A 4 -11.07 -45.79 16.61
CA PRO A 4 -10.35 -45.08 15.58
C PRO A 4 -8.94 -44.70 16.06
N LEU A 5 -7.86 -45.09 15.36
CA LEU A 5 -6.56 -44.41 15.39
C LEU A 5 -5.58 -45.03 14.37
N THR A 6 -4.76 -44.17 13.78
CA THR A 6 -3.60 -44.41 12.90
C THR A 6 -3.83 -44.52 11.38
N THR A 7 -4.45 -43.49 10.80
CA THR A 7 -4.03 -43.03 9.46
C THR A 7 -3.24 -41.74 9.61
N SER A 8 -1.91 -41.86 9.69
CA SER A 8 -0.98 -40.73 9.61
C SER A 8 -1.19 -40.03 8.27
N ALA A 9 -1.61 -38.76 8.33
CA ALA A 9 -1.81 -37.92 7.16
C ALA A 9 -0.49 -37.81 6.36
N PHE A 10 -0.51 -38.30 5.12
CA PHE A 10 0.58 -38.16 4.16
C PHE A 10 0.96 -36.68 4.00
N SER A 11 2.21 -36.34 4.31
CA SER A 11 2.75 -35.01 4.05
C SER A 11 3.00 -34.84 2.55
N VAL A 12 2.45 -33.76 2.00
CA VAL A 12 2.49 -33.46 0.56
C VAL A 12 3.92 -33.06 0.16
N GLY A 13 4.53 -33.86 -0.73
CA GLY A 13 5.68 -33.58 -1.61
C GLY A 13 6.88 -32.79 -1.09
N ALA A 14 6.74 -31.47 -0.90
CA ALA A 14 7.85 -30.56 -0.61
C ALA A 14 8.35 -30.62 0.85
N TRP A 15 7.50 -31.11 1.76
CA TRP A 15 7.80 -31.17 3.19
C TRP A 15 8.23 -32.54 3.69
N LEU A 16 8.51 -33.48 2.77
CA LEU A 16 9.12 -34.78 3.05
C LEU A 16 10.62 -34.60 3.30
N TRP A 17 10.96 -33.92 4.39
CA TRP A 17 12.34 -33.56 4.76
C TRP A 17 13.22 -34.78 4.96
N ASP A 18 12.65 -35.90 5.38
CA ASP A 18 13.28 -37.22 5.46
C ASP A 18 13.83 -37.70 4.11
N LYS A 19 13.09 -37.50 3.01
CA LYS A 19 13.51 -37.88 1.66
C LYS A 19 14.74 -37.08 1.21
N TYR A 20 14.77 -35.78 1.48
CA TYR A 20 15.94 -34.94 1.20
C TYR A 20 17.11 -35.32 2.11
N GLY A 21 16.83 -35.55 3.39
CA GLY A 21 17.79 -36.02 4.39
C GLY A 21 18.49 -37.30 3.93
N GLN A 22 17.75 -38.33 3.51
CA GLN A 22 18.30 -39.58 2.98
C GLN A 22 19.17 -39.33 1.74
N THR A 23 18.66 -38.58 0.76
CA THR A 23 19.37 -38.25 -0.49
C THR A 23 20.73 -37.57 -0.22
N ILE A 24 20.82 -36.73 0.81
CA ILE A 24 22.04 -36.03 1.16
C ILE A 24 22.95 -36.88 2.05
N THR A 25 22.38 -37.68 2.95
CA THR A 25 23.13 -38.61 3.83
C THR A 25 23.83 -39.69 2.99
N ASP A 26 23.22 -40.10 1.89
CA ASP A 26 23.83 -41.02 0.93
C ASP A 26 25.01 -40.40 0.16
N LYS A 27 24.99 -39.07 -0.03
CA LYS A 27 26.03 -38.29 -0.74
C LYS A 27 27.13 -37.74 0.17
N THR A 28 26.95 -37.74 1.49
CA THR A 28 27.91 -37.22 2.48
C THR A 28 28.69 -38.33 3.16
N ALA A 29 29.94 -38.05 3.57
CA ALA A 29 30.83 -38.99 4.25
C ALA A 29 31.29 -38.44 5.62
N GLY A 30 31.65 -39.31 6.55
CA GLY A 30 32.22 -38.93 7.86
C GLY A 30 31.17 -38.53 8.92
N ALA A 31 31.58 -37.70 9.89
CA ALA A 31 30.80 -37.34 11.08
C ALA A 31 29.44 -36.66 10.79
N VAL A 32 29.35 -35.92 9.68
CA VAL A 32 28.10 -35.28 9.22
C VAL A 32 27.04 -36.34 8.90
N LYS A 33 27.43 -37.46 8.29
CA LYS A 33 26.54 -38.58 7.95
C LYS A 33 25.92 -39.22 9.20
N GLU A 34 26.70 -39.38 10.26
CA GLU A 34 26.21 -39.94 11.53
C GLU A 34 25.23 -39.00 12.25
N GLY A 35 25.49 -37.68 12.21
CA GLY A 35 24.58 -36.67 12.74
C GLY A 35 23.23 -36.65 12.01
N TRP A 36 23.26 -36.79 10.69
CA TRP A 36 22.06 -36.74 9.84
C TRP A 36 21.22 -38.02 9.90
N ASN A 37 21.85 -39.19 10.05
CA ASN A 37 21.14 -40.47 10.26
C ASN A 37 20.34 -40.50 11.56
N LYS A 38 20.78 -39.77 12.60
CA LYS A 38 20.08 -39.65 13.89
C LYS A 38 19.13 -38.45 13.94
N PHE A 39 19.13 -37.60 12.92
CA PHE A 39 18.34 -36.38 12.90
C PHE A 39 16.86 -36.67 12.61
N LYS A 40 15.97 -36.07 13.40
CA LYS A 40 14.52 -36.22 13.23
C LYS A 40 14.00 -35.18 12.23
N TRP A 41 14.07 -35.52 10.95
CA TRP A 41 13.70 -34.63 9.85
C TRP A 41 12.26 -34.12 9.90
N ASN A 42 11.31 -34.98 10.28
CA ASN A 42 9.90 -34.60 10.39
C ASN A 42 9.67 -33.61 11.56
N ASP A 43 10.26 -33.86 12.72
CA ASP A 43 10.21 -32.93 13.86
C ASP A 43 10.81 -31.56 13.49
N ALA A 44 11.90 -31.55 12.72
CA ALA A 44 12.51 -30.31 12.22
C ALA A 44 11.60 -29.57 11.25
N ALA A 45 10.92 -30.29 10.35
CA ALA A 45 9.95 -29.71 9.42
C ALA A 45 8.76 -29.08 10.16
N GLU A 46 8.26 -29.76 11.19
CA GLU A 46 7.17 -29.24 12.04
C GLU A 46 7.60 -28.01 12.84
N LYS A 47 8.81 -28.01 13.41
CA LYS A 47 9.38 -26.82 14.07
C LYS A 47 9.49 -25.64 13.11
N TYR A 48 9.94 -25.88 11.87
CA TYR A 48 10.04 -24.84 10.86
C TYR A 48 8.67 -24.27 10.51
N ARG A 49 7.68 -25.13 10.25
CA ARG A 49 6.29 -24.73 9.98
C ARG A 49 5.72 -23.90 11.13
N ALA A 50 5.89 -24.34 12.37
CA ALA A 50 5.42 -23.63 13.55
C ALA A 50 6.07 -22.25 13.66
N LYS A 51 7.37 -22.13 13.36
CA LYS A 51 8.06 -20.83 13.36
C LYS A 51 7.56 -19.91 12.26
N VAL A 52 7.37 -20.40 11.04
CA VAL A 52 6.80 -19.62 9.92
C VAL A 52 5.42 -19.08 10.30
N LYS A 53 4.55 -19.94 10.86
CA LYS A 53 3.22 -19.53 11.35
C LYS A 53 3.30 -18.52 12.50
N ASN A 54 4.24 -18.67 13.43
CA ASN A 54 4.40 -17.71 14.52
C ASN A 54 4.89 -16.34 14.02
N LEU A 55 5.89 -16.32 13.12
CA LEU A 55 6.47 -15.08 12.60
C LEU A 55 5.55 -14.32 11.64
N TYR A 56 4.74 -15.03 10.86
CA TYR A 56 4.00 -14.45 9.73
C TYR A 56 2.49 -14.68 9.77
N GLY A 57 2.00 -15.55 10.65
CA GLY A 57 0.58 -15.87 10.81
C GLY A 57 -0.22 -14.83 11.58
N THR A 58 0.45 -13.82 12.15
CA THR A 58 -0.21 -12.68 12.78
C THR A 58 0.36 -11.36 12.25
N MET A 59 -0.45 -10.30 12.33
CA MET A 59 -0.03 -8.94 12.01
C MET A 59 -0.39 -7.98 13.14
N GLN A 60 0.59 -7.14 13.52
CA GLN A 60 0.31 -5.98 14.36
C GLN A 60 -0.24 -4.86 13.47
N ILE A 61 -1.53 -4.60 13.58
CA ILE A 61 -2.19 -3.52 12.86
C ILE A 61 -2.12 -2.26 13.72
N MET A 62 -2.02 -1.09 13.07
CA MET A 62 -2.05 0.19 13.78
C MET A 62 -3.35 0.34 14.57
N GLY A 63 -3.31 0.98 15.74
CA GLY A 63 -4.50 1.23 16.56
C GLY A 63 -5.06 0.01 17.31
N MET A 64 -4.59 -1.21 17.04
CA MET A 64 -5.05 -2.41 17.75
C MET A 64 -4.13 -2.76 18.93
N ALA A 65 -4.73 -3.18 20.04
CA ALA A 65 -4.02 -3.52 21.29
C ALA A 65 -3.15 -4.79 21.17
N GLY A 66 -3.41 -5.64 20.19
CA GLY A 66 -2.68 -6.91 20.01
C GLY A 66 -2.61 -7.36 18.55
N PRO A 67 -1.82 -8.41 18.27
CA PRO A 67 -1.66 -8.95 16.94
C PRO A 67 -2.92 -9.71 16.50
N VAL A 68 -3.30 -9.55 15.23
CA VAL A 68 -4.48 -10.20 14.64
C VAL A 68 -4.05 -11.35 13.72
N PRO A 69 -4.73 -12.51 13.73
CA PRO A 69 -4.44 -13.59 12.80
C PRO A 69 -4.57 -13.12 11.35
N LEU A 70 -3.57 -13.41 10.54
CA LEU A 70 -3.53 -12.98 9.14
C LEU A 70 -4.67 -13.59 8.32
N ASP A 71 -5.02 -14.85 8.57
CA ASP A 71 -6.10 -15.54 7.85
C ASP A 71 -7.49 -14.91 8.12
N ASP A 72 -7.67 -14.25 9.26
CA ASP A 72 -8.94 -13.64 9.63
C ASP A 72 -9.23 -12.35 8.85
N ILE A 73 -8.17 -11.61 8.52
CA ILE A 73 -8.23 -10.29 7.89
C ILE A 73 -7.82 -10.31 6.41
N PHE A 74 -7.13 -11.36 5.96
CA PHE A 74 -6.62 -11.41 4.60
C PHE A 74 -7.76 -11.40 3.58
N THR A 75 -7.66 -10.44 2.66
CA THR A 75 -8.52 -10.34 1.49
C THR A 75 -7.68 -10.65 0.26
N GLU A 76 -8.25 -11.42 -0.68
CA GLU A 76 -7.53 -11.89 -1.86
C GLU A 76 -6.89 -10.71 -2.61
N ALA A 77 -5.59 -10.79 -2.89
CA ALA A 77 -4.89 -9.79 -3.68
C ALA A 77 -5.10 -10.08 -5.18
N TYR A 78 -5.61 -9.11 -5.92
CA TYR A 78 -5.61 -9.15 -7.37
C TYR A 78 -4.36 -8.50 -7.93
N MET A 79 -3.89 -9.02 -9.06
CA MET A 79 -2.73 -8.52 -9.77
C MET A 79 -3.13 -8.08 -11.16
N LEU A 80 -2.58 -6.96 -11.62
CA LEU A 80 -2.62 -6.52 -13.00
C LEU A 80 -1.51 -7.24 -13.78
N ASP A 81 -1.89 -7.82 -14.92
CA ASP A 81 -0.99 -8.48 -15.86
C ASP A 81 -0.09 -7.51 -16.63
N LYS A 82 -0.46 -6.23 -16.64
CA LYS A 82 0.29 -5.12 -17.21
C LYS A 82 0.49 -4.05 -16.14
N PRO A 83 1.67 -4.04 -15.49
CA PRO A 83 1.98 -2.98 -14.54
C PRO A 83 1.95 -1.61 -15.20
N THR A 84 1.33 -0.65 -14.52
CA THR A 84 1.12 0.74 -14.93
C THR A 84 2.44 1.38 -15.35
N ALA A 85 3.48 1.17 -14.57
CA ALA A 85 4.80 1.75 -14.79
C ALA A 85 5.55 1.19 -16.02
N PHE A 86 5.07 0.13 -16.68
CA PHE A 86 5.60 -0.32 -17.98
C PHE A 86 4.97 0.37 -19.19
N GLY A 87 3.95 1.18 -18.96
CA GLY A 87 3.39 2.04 -19.98
C GLY A 87 4.41 3.05 -20.46
N ARG A 88 4.91 2.92 -21.70
CA ARG A 88 5.45 4.06 -22.45
C ARG A 88 4.28 4.94 -22.85
N PHE A 89 3.68 5.62 -21.89
CA PHE A 89 2.60 6.55 -22.15
C PHE A 89 3.18 7.95 -22.14
N ASP A 90 3.01 8.66 -23.25
CA ASP A 90 3.05 10.11 -23.25
C ASP A 90 1.99 10.62 -22.26
N ILE A 91 2.29 11.69 -21.54
CA ILE A 91 1.40 12.29 -20.53
C ILE A 91 0.01 12.57 -21.13
N GLU A 92 -0.05 12.95 -22.40
CA GLU A 92 -1.34 13.12 -23.10
C GLU A 92 -2.15 11.83 -23.17
N ARG A 93 -1.50 10.69 -23.39
CA ARG A 93 -2.16 9.39 -23.40
C ARG A 93 -2.60 8.98 -21.99
N LEU A 94 -1.83 9.27 -20.95
CA LEU A 94 -2.28 9.05 -19.56
C LEU A 94 -3.54 9.87 -19.24
N LYS A 95 -3.56 11.15 -19.65
CA LYS A 95 -4.72 12.05 -19.50
C LYS A 95 -5.95 11.57 -20.30
N GLN A 96 -5.75 10.99 -21.48
CA GLN A 96 -6.83 10.46 -22.32
C GLN A 96 -7.37 9.11 -21.83
N LEU A 97 -6.54 8.29 -21.17
CA LEU A 97 -6.91 6.94 -20.75
C LEU A 97 -7.71 6.91 -19.45
N SER A 98 -7.64 7.96 -18.61
CA SER A 98 -8.51 8.12 -17.45
C SER A 98 -8.54 9.57 -16.94
N ALA A 99 -9.74 10.08 -16.65
CA ALA A 99 -9.93 11.31 -15.88
C ALA A 99 -9.54 11.12 -14.39
N ASP A 100 -9.54 9.87 -13.91
CA ASP A 100 -9.13 9.47 -12.56
C ASP A 100 -7.69 8.90 -12.60
N PRO A 101 -6.68 9.55 -11.98
CA PRO A 101 -5.30 9.06 -11.93
C PRO A 101 -5.14 7.75 -11.13
N ASP A 102 -6.16 7.32 -10.39
CA ASP A 102 -6.20 6.06 -9.65
C ASP A 102 -6.92 4.93 -10.39
N ALA A 103 -7.43 5.16 -11.60
CA ALA A 103 -7.99 4.09 -12.42
C ALA A 103 -6.90 3.12 -12.93
N PRO A 104 -7.21 1.82 -13.00
CA PRO A 104 -6.29 0.86 -13.62
C PRO A 104 -6.15 1.14 -15.12
N PRO A 105 -5.03 0.74 -15.76
CA PRO A 105 -4.84 0.92 -17.19
C PRO A 105 -5.97 0.27 -18.00
N PRO A 106 -6.45 0.91 -19.08
CA PRO A 106 -7.46 0.33 -19.94
C PRO A 106 -6.96 -1.01 -20.53
N ASN A 107 -7.80 -2.05 -20.41
CA ASN A 107 -7.52 -3.44 -20.78
C ASN A 107 -6.57 -4.23 -19.87
N ALA A 108 -6.19 -3.72 -18.69
CA ALA A 108 -5.48 -4.52 -17.70
C ALA A 108 -6.43 -5.59 -17.12
N LYS A 109 -5.96 -6.84 -17.03
CA LYS A 109 -6.76 -7.93 -16.46
C LYS A 109 -6.39 -8.11 -14.99
N ARG A 110 -7.39 -8.19 -14.13
CA ARG A 110 -7.24 -8.58 -12.73
C ARG A 110 -7.15 -10.10 -12.64
N ILE A 111 -6.08 -10.61 -12.06
CA ILE A 111 -5.83 -12.04 -11.86
C ILE A 111 -5.62 -12.32 -10.37
N GLY A 112 -6.20 -13.40 -9.84
CA GLY A 112 -5.96 -13.87 -8.47
C GLY A 112 -4.47 -14.06 -8.20
N GLY A 113 -3.95 -13.42 -7.15
CA GLY A 113 -2.53 -13.48 -6.80
C GLY A 113 -2.05 -14.91 -6.57
N LEU A 114 -2.79 -15.72 -5.81
CA LEU A 114 -2.46 -17.13 -5.59
C LEU A 114 -2.46 -17.96 -6.88
N ALA A 115 -3.40 -17.70 -7.79
CA ALA A 115 -3.44 -18.36 -9.08
C ALA A 115 -2.20 -18.05 -9.92
N LEU A 116 -1.71 -16.81 -9.86
CA LEU A 116 -0.45 -16.43 -10.51
C LEU A 116 0.76 -17.11 -9.87
N VAL A 117 0.84 -17.17 -8.54
CA VAL A 117 1.93 -17.88 -7.85
C VAL A 117 1.99 -19.34 -8.26
N ASN A 118 0.85 -20.01 -8.40
CA ASN A 118 0.82 -21.40 -8.85
C ASN A 118 1.15 -21.58 -10.34
N LYS A 119 0.91 -20.56 -11.18
CA LYS A 119 1.13 -20.64 -12.64
C LYS A 119 2.51 -20.14 -13.09
N LYS A 120 3.11 -19.22 -12.35
CA LYS A 120 4.33 -18.50 -12.75
C LYS A 120 5.50 -18.88 -11.87
N LYS A 121 6.63 -19.20 -12.52
CA LYS A 121 7.86 -19.61 -11.84
C LYS A 121 8.49 -18.49 -11.02
N ASN A 122 8.66 -17.31 -11.61
CA ASN A 122 9.26 -16.15 -10.94
C ASN A 122 8.35 -14.93 -11.13
N LEU A 123 8.04 -14.23 -10.04
CA LEU A 123 7.14 -13.07 -10.03
C LEU A 123 7.83 -11.86 -9.42
N PHE A 124 7.73 -10.73 -10.11
CA PHE A 124 8.15 -9.44 -9.58
C PHE A 124 6.89 -8.60 -9.35
N ILE A 125 6.58 -8.36 -8.08
CA ILE A 125 5.31 -7.82 -7.62
C ILE A 125 5.50 -6.34 -7.25
N LEU A 126 4.96 -5.48 -8.11
CA LEU A 126 4.92 -4.04 -7.96
C LEU A 126 3.65 -3.61 -7.20
N GLY A 127 3.63 -2.38 -6.72
CA GLY A 127 2.39 -1.79 -6.21
C GLY A 127 2.65 -0.57 -5.34
N LYS A 128 1.64 0.29 -5.21
CA LYS A 128 1.67 1.49 -4.38
C LYS A 128 1.99 1.17 -2.90
N PRO A 129 2.43 2.15 -2.10
CA PRO A 129 2.50 2.00 -0.65
C PRO A 129 1.14 1.58 -0.07
N GLY A 130 1.15 0.72 0.94
CA GLY A 130 -0.09 0.25 1.56
C GLY A 130 -0.92 -0.74 0.72
N ALA A 131 -0.51 -1.06 -0.52
CA ALA A 131 -1.21 -2.03 -1.38
C ALA A 131 -1.22 -3.48 -0.85
N GLY A 132 -0.47 -3.77 0.22
CA GLY A 132 -0.47 -5.11 0.85
C GLY A 132 0.55 -6.11 0.29
N LYS A 133 1.60 -5.66 -0.41
CA LYS A 133 2.68 -6.52 -0.95
C LYS A 133 3.32 -7.44 0.10
N THR A 134 3.81 -6.87 1.21
CA THR A 134 4.38 -7.63 2.33
C THR A 134 3.35 -8.57 2.95
N THR A 135 2.10 -8.10 3.12
CA THR A 135 0.99 -8.92 3.62
C THR A 135 0.73 -10.13 2.73
N PHE A 136 0.77 -9.95 1.41
CA PHE A 136 0.61 -11.02 0.43
C PHE A 136 1.75 -12.05 0.49
N LEU A 137 3.01 -11.62 0.59
CA LEU A 137 4.14 -12.55 0.77
C LEU A 137 4.05 -13.32 2.09
N LYS A 138 3.71 -12.66 3.19
CA LYS A 138 3.49 -13.33 4.50
C LYS A 138 2.38 -14.36 4.40
N TYR A 139 1.27 -14.02 3.73
CA TYR A 139 0.17 -14.94 3.50
C TYR A 139 0.62 -16.17 2.71
N ILE A 140 1.39 -16.00 1.64
CA ILE A 140 1.99 -17.12 0.89
C ILE A 140 2.85 -18.00 1.80
N ALA A 141 3.70 -17.41 2.65
CA ALA A 141 4.54 -18.17 3.58
C ALA A 141 3.70 -19.03 4.53
N VAL A 142 2.63 -18.46 5.09
CA VAL A 142 1.71 -19.17 6.00
C VAL A 142 0.97 -20.29 5.27
N GLN A 143 0.43 -20.02 4.09
CA GLN A 143 -0.30 -21.01 3.28
C GLN A 143 0.61 -22.15 2.78
N ALA A 144 1.89 -21.84 2.53
CA ALA A 144 2.91 -22.84 2.19
C ALA A 144 3.29 -23.74 3.37
N ALA A 145 3.17 -23.21 4.59
CA ALA A 145 3.40 -23.95 5.85
C ALA A 145 2.17 -24.69 6.39
N GLU A 146 1.02 -24.66 5.70
CA GLU A 146 -0.20 -25.33 6.12
C GLU A 146 -0.11 -26.86 5.88
N PRO A 147 -0.11 -27.70 6.94
CA PRO A 147 0.13 -29.14 6.81
C PRO A 147 -0.98 -29.91 6.08
N LYS A 148 -2.26 -29.50 6.19
CA LYS A 148 -3.39 -30.33 5.76
C LYS A 148 -3.79 -30.13 4.29
N LYS A 149 -3.80 -28.89 3.82
CA LYS A 149 -4.20 -28.51 2.45
C LYS A 149 -3.38 -27.31 1.97
N PRO A 150 -2.07 -27.49 1.73
CA PRO A 150 -1.23 -26.40 1.28
C PRO A 150 -1.69 -25.93 -0.10
N VAL A 151 -2.12 -24.67 -0.19
CA VAL A 151 -2.40 -24.01 -1.48
C VAL A 151 -1.11 -23.85 -2.30
N ILE A 152 0.02 -23.77 -1.59
CA ILE A 152 1.37 -23.68 -2.14
C ILE A 152 2.18 -24.88 -1.62
N ASN A 153 2.44 -25.87 -2.47
CA ASN A 153 3.19 -27.06 -2.08
C ASN A 153 4.71 -26.84 -2.20
N LYS A 154 5.26 -25.90 -1.42
CA LYS A 154 6.69 -25.56 -1.37
C LYS A 154 7.10 -25.16 0.05
N VAL A 155 8.39 -25.30 0.38
CA VAL A 155 8.96 -24.79 1.65
C VAL A 155 9.23 -23.29 1.50
N PRO A 156 8.59 -22.41 2.29
CA PRO A 156 8.76 -20.98 2.16
C PRO A 156 10.02 -20.48 2.86
N ILE A 157 10.83 -19.70 2.18
CA ILE A 157 11.99 -18.99 2.73
C ILE A 157 11.72 -17.49 2.61
N PHE A 158 11.35 -16.85 3.71
CA PHE A 158 11.04 -15.42 3.75
C PHE A 158 12.28 -14.59 4.07
N ILE A 159 12.60 -13.63 3.20
CA ILE A 159 13.80 -12.79 3.27
C ILE A 159 13.35 -11.32 3.22
N SER A 160 13.47 -10.62 4.35
CA SER A 160 13.40 -9.16 4.32
C SER A 160 14.71 -8.63 3.73
N LEU A 161 14.63 -8.00 2.55
CA LEU A 161 15.80 -7.51 1.83
C LEU A 161 16.56 -6.45 2.63
N LYS A 162 15.82 -5.63 3.39
CA LYS A 162 16.40 -4.69 4.34
C LYS A 162 17.19 -5.38 5.46
N GLN A 163 16.60 -6.38 6.13
CA GLN A 163 17.31 -7.10 7.21
C GLN A 163 18.59 -7.78 6.70
N TRP A 164 18.53 -8.32 5.47
CA TRP A 164 19.70 -8.88 4.82
C TRP A 164 20.74 -7.82 4.44
N ALA A 165 20.31 -6.62 4.02
CA ALA A 165 21.24 -5.53 3.72
C ALA A 165 21.96 -5.09 5.00
N ASP A 166 21.20 -4.95 6.08
CA ASP A 166 21.69 -4.50 7.39
C ASP A 166 22.60 -5.54 8.07
N SER A 167 22.45 -6.84 7.77
CA SER A 167 23.31 -7.89 8.34
C SER A 167 24.74 -7.86 7.79
N GLY A 168 24.94 -7.33 6.59
CA GLY A 168 26.23 -7.34 5.89
C GLY A 168 26.71 -8.74 5.47
N THR A 169 25.86 -9.76 5.59
CA THR A 169 26.19 -11.15 5.25
C THR A 169 25.83 -11.49 3.81
N GLU A 170 26.47 -12.52 3.25
CA GLU A 170 26.06 -13.05 1.94
C GLU A 170 24.69 -13.75 2.02
N LEU A 171 24.02 -13.89 0.87
CA LEU A 171 22.64 -14.42 0.81
C LEU A 171 22.51 -15.83 1.36
N MET A 172 23.43 -16.74 1.01
CA MET A 172 23.36 -18.14 1.45
C MET A 172 23.53 -18.28 2.96
N PRO A 173 24.55 -17.70 3.60
CA PRO A 173 24.64 -17.63 5.07
C PRO A 173 23.39 -17.05 5.72
N PHE A 174 22.83 -15.97 5.18
CA PHE A 174 21.60 -15.37 5.70
C PHE A 174 20.39 -16.31 5.63
N ILE A 175 20.27 -17.10 4.55
CA ILE A 175 19.23 -18.13 4.43
C ILE A 175 19.45 -19.24 5.46
N MET A 176 20.70 -19.69 5.64
CA MET A 176 21.03 -20.78 6.56
C MET A 176 20.67 -20.45 8.01
N GLU A 177 20.92 -19.22 8.47
CA GLU A 177 20.56 -18.76 9.81
C GLU A 177 19.05 -18.93 10.10
N ARG A 178 18.20 -18.86 9.08
CA ARG A 178 16.75 -19.08 9.22
C ARG A 178 16.38 -20.53 9.49
N PHE A 179 17.29 -21.48 9.27
CA PHE A 179 17.10 -22.90 9.56
C PHE A 179 17.72 -23.33 10.90
N ASP A 180 18.50 -22.47 11.56
CA ASP A 180 19.09 -22.75 12.88
C ASP A 180 18.01 -23.02 13.94
N ILE A 181 16.84 -22.40 13.79
CA ILE A 181 15.63 -22.64 14.61
C ILE A 181 15.20 -24.12 14.66
N CYS A 182 15.61 -24.92 13.68
CA CYS A 182 15.29 -26.35 13.58
C CYS A 182 16.41 -27.24 14.14
N GLY A 183 17.53 -26.65 14.59
CA GLY A 183 18.67 -27.37 15.13
C GLY A 183 19.38 -28.25 14.09
N PHE A 184 19.38 -27.83 12.83
CA PHE A 184 20.02 -28.59 11.75
C PHE A 184 21.53 -28.73 12.02
N PRO A 185 22.09 -29.97 12.01
CA PRO A 185 23.53 -30.15 11.97
C PRO A 185 24.01 -29.73 10.57
N GLU A 186 24.68 -28.57 10.47
CA GLU A 186 25.18 -28.01 9.21
C GLU A 186 24.08 -27.85 8.13
N ALA A 187 23.26 -26.80 8.22
CA ALA A 187 22.08 -26.63 7.35
C ALA A 187 22.39 -26.49 5.84
N GLN A 188 23.63 -26.20 5.45
CA GLN A 188 23.98 -25.84 4.06
C GLN A 188 23.60 -26.91 3.03
N PRO A 189 24.00 -28.20 3.16
CA PRO A 189 23.70 -29.22 2.16
C PRO A 189 22.20 -29.44 1.98
N PHE A 190 21.43 -29.28 3.07
CA PHE A 190 19.97 -29.39 3.05
C PHE A 190 19.34 -28.24 2.29
N VAL A 191 19.71 -27.00 2.63
CA VAL A 191 19.22 -25.80 1.95
C VAL A 191 19.56 -25.87 0.46
N GLU A 192 20.77 -26.28 0.10
CA GLU A 192 21.16 -26.41 -1.30
C GLU A 192 20.33 -27.43 -2.07
N GLU A 193 20.07 -28.62 -1.52
CA GLU A 193 19.23 -29.63 -2.16
C GLU A 193 17.76 -29.18 -2.25
N LEU A 194 17.26 -28.51 -1.21
CA LEU A 194 15.92 -27.94 -1.20
C LEU A 194 15.73 -26.91 -2.32
N LEU A 195 16.74 -26.07 -2.56
CA LEU A 195 16.75 -25.10 -3.65
C LEU A 195 16.94 -25.77 -5.02
N LYS A 196 17.90 -26.71 -5.16
CA LYS A 196 18.18 -27.42 -6.42
C LYS A 196 17.00 -28.29 -6.88
N SER A 197 16.24 -28.87 -5.95
CA SER A 197 15.08 -29.72 -6.27
C SER A 197 13.86 -28.90 -6.73
N GLY A 198 13.82 -27.59 -6.48
CA GLY A 198 12.67 -26.73 -6.78
C GLY A 198 11.54 -26.81 -5.75
N SER A 199 11.82 -27.42 -4.59
CA SER A 199 10.86 -27.63 -3.52
C SER A 199 10.72 -26.42 -2.59
N ALA A 200 11.58 -25.41 -2.77
CA ALA A 200 11.49 -24.12 -2.08
C ALA A 200 10.76 -23.04 -2.90
N ILE A 201 10.14 -22.13 -2.17
CA ILE A 201 9.71 -20.81 -2.65
C ILE A 201 10.42 -19.74 -1.83
N VAL A 202 11.18 -18.87 -2.49
CA VAL A 202 11.92 -17.77 -1.84
C VAL A 202 11.16 -16.46 -2.04
N LEU A 203 10.89 -15.80 -0.92
CA LEU A 203 10.04 -14.62 -0.82
C LEU A 203 10.91 -13.43 -0.41
N PHE A 204 11.35 -12.63 -1.38
CA PHE A 204 12.15 -11.43 -1.17
C PHE A 204 11.24 -10.21 -0.97
N ASP A 205 11.19 -9.68 0.24
CA ASP A 205 10.31 -8.58 0.60
C ASP A 205 11.04 -7.23 0.68
N GLY A 206 10.51 -6.23 -0.03
CA GLY A 206 10.84 -4.82 0.15
C GLY A 206 12.15 -4.37 -0.49
N LEU A 207 12.31 -4.57 -1.81
CA LEU A 207 13.51 -4.13 -2.53
C LEU A 207 13.71 -2.60 -2.46
N ASP A 208 12.61 -1.84 -2.42
CA ASP A 208 12.60 -0.38 -2.24
C ASP A 208 13.13 0.08 -0.87
N GLU A 209 13.18 -0.81 0.11
CA GLU A 209 13.63 -0.48 1.48
C GLU A 209 15.15 -0.63 1.67
N VAL A 210 15.85 -1.12 0.64
CA VAL A 210 17.29 -1.29 0.65
C VAL A 210 17.94 0.05 0.33
N ASN A 211 18.91 0.45 1.16
CA ASN A 211 19.61 1.70 0.95
C ASN A 211 20.33 1.69 -0.41
N GLN A 212 20.11 2.74 -1.20
CA GLN A 212 20.83 2.92 -2.47
C GLN A 212 22.30 3.33 -2.23
N GLU A 213 22.66 3.80 -1.03
CA GLU A 213 24.03 4.21 -0.72
C GLU A 213 24.98 3.04 -0.65
N SER A 214 26.22 3.27 -1.07
CA SER A 214 27.32 2.30 -1.12
C SER A 214 27.16 1.14 -2.10
N GLY A 215 26.22 1.21 -3.06
CA GLY A 215 25.98 0.16 -4.05
C GLY A 215 25.43 -1.13 -3.43
N GLN A 216 24.86 -1.06 -2.22
CA GLN A 216 24.27 -2.21 -1.53
C GLN A 216 23.11 -2.81 -2.32
N ARG A 217 22.21 -1.97 -2.85
CA ARG A 217 21.13 -2.42 -3.75
C ARG A 217 21.66 -3.15 -4.98
N ASP A 218 22.73 -2.66 -5.62
CA ASP A 218 23.35 -3.34 -6.77
C ASP A 218 24.02 -4.66 -6.38
N LYS A 219 24.66 -4.71 -5.21
CA LYS A 219 25.24 -5.95 -4.67
C LYS A 219 24.15 -6.98 -4.39
N GLN A 220 23.06 -6.59 -3.73
CA GLN A 220 21.95 -7.49 -3.45
C GLN A 220 21.23 -7.93 -4.73
N THR A 221 21.00 -7.01 -5.67
CA THR A 221 20.41 -7.30 -6.99
C THR A 221 21.26 -8.33 -7.74
N ARG A 222 22.58 -8.13 -7.79
CA ARG A 222 23.52 -9.11 -8.38
C ARG A 222 23.48 -10.46 -7.66
N ALA A 223 23.52 -10.47 -6.33
CA ALA A 223 23.47 -11.70 -5.56
C ALA A 223 22.14 -12.46 -5.75
N MET A 224 21.02 -11.75 -5.84
CA MET A 224 19.71 -12.33 -6.14
C MET A 224 19.64 -12.87 -7.58
N ASN A 225 20.18 -12.17 -8.57
CA ASN A 225 20.27 -12.68 -9.95
C ASN A 225 21.11 -13.95 -10.02
N ASN A 226 22.32 -13.92 -9.44
CA ASN A 226 23.19 -15.09 -9.36
C ASN A 226 22.49 -16.27 -8.66
N PHE A 227 21.69 -15.99 -7.62
CA PHE A 227 20.90 -17.00 -6.92
C PHE A 227 19.81 -17.60 -7.82
N VAL A 228 19.06 -16.77 -8.54
CA VAL A 228 17.99 -17.21 -9.46
C VAL A 228 18.57 -18.02 -10.63
N GLU A 229 19.74 -17.63 -11.13
CA GLU A 229 20.46 -18.37 -12.18
C GLU A 229 20.99 -19.72 -11.66
N LYS A 230 21.60 -19.74 -10.46
CA LYS A 230 22.16 -20.95 -9.86
C LYS A 230 21.09 -21.96 -9.47
N TYR A 231 19.98 -21.50 -8.89
CA TYR A 231 18.88 -22.34 -8.43
C TYR A 231 17.67 -22.19 -9.35
N ASP A 232 17.88 -22.52 -10.62
CA ASP A 232 16.89 -22.32 -11.67
C ASP A 232 15.56 -23.00 -11.34
N ARG A 233 15.50 -24.13 -10.63
CA ARG A 233 14.22 -24.79 -10.27
C ARG A 233 13.45 -24.13 -9.12
N THR A 234 14.10 -23.29 -8.32
CA THR A 234 13.46 -22.57 -7.21
C THR A 234 12.54 -21.48 -7.73
N GLN A 235 11.37 -21.34 -7.10
CA GLN A 235 10.47 -20.22 -7.39
C GLN A 235 10.83 -19.02 -6.53
N CYS A 236 10.94 -17.86 -7.17
CA CYS A 236 11.27 -16.60 -6.48
C CYS A 236 10.17 -15.56 -6.69
N LEU A 237 9.74 -14.94 -5.59
CA LEU A 237 8.87 -13.77 -5.59
C LEU A 237 9.65 -12.59 -5.03
N ILE A 238 9.59 -11.45 -5.70
CA ILE A 238 10.23 -10.20 -5.25
C ILE A 238 9.15 -9.13 -5.15
N THR A 239 9.11 -8.34 -4.06
CA THR A 239 8.26 -7.15 -3.97
C THR A 239 9.06 -5.85 -4.05
N CYS A 240 8.49 -4.85 -4.72
CA CYS A 240 9.02 -3.50 -4.81
C CYS A 240 7.88 -2.48 -4.92
N ARG A 241 8.08 -1.24 -4.45
CA ARG A 241 7.11 -0.14 -4.65
C ARG A 241 7.02 0.33 -6.09
N ILE A 242 8.17 0.60 -6.73
CA ILE A 242 8.23 1.28 -8.02
C ILE A 242 8.89 0.38 -9.07
N ALA A 243 8.50 0.56 -10.33
CA ALA A 243 9.20 -0.04 -11.46
C ALA A 243 10.45 0.74 -11.89
N ALA A 244 10.89 1.72 -11.09
CA ALA A 244 12.01 2.60 -11.40
C ALA A 244 13.22 1.76 -11.81
N SER A 245 13.42 1.77 -13.12
CA SER A 245 14.60 1.42 -13.90
C SER A 245 15.25 0.02 -13.80
N ASP A 246 14.93 -0.83 -12.84
CA ASP A 246 15.67 -2.09 -12.68
C ASP A 246 14.98 -3.29 -13.35
N TYR A 247 15.05 -3.34 -14.69
CA TYR A 247 14.88 -4.57 -15.48
C TYR A 247 16.01 -5.59 -15.24
N SER A 248 16.67 -5.50 -14.10
CA SER A 248 17.81 -6.29 -13.68
C SER A 248 17.44 -7.75 -13.49
N PHE A 249 16.17 -8.05 -13.22
CA PHE A 249 15.71 -9.41 -12.88
C PHE A 249 15.07 -10.10 -14.09
N LYS A 250 15.85 -10.94 -14.77
CA LYS A 250 15.36 -11.87 -15.79
C LYS A 250 15.63 -13.31 -15.33
N PRO A 251 14.70 -14.27 -15.52
CA PRO A 251 13.42 -14.19 -16.24
C PRO A 251 12.21 -14.05 -15.29
N PHE A 252 11.87 -12.83 -14.85
CA PHE A 252 10.70 -12.57 -14.00
C PHE A 252 9.47 -12.15 -14.81
N THR A 253 8.29 -12.64 -14.40
CA THR A 253 7.01 -12.05 -14.85
C THR A 253 6.67 -10.90 -13.91
N TYR A 254 6.64 -9.68 -14.43
CA TYR A 254 6.26 -8.51 -13.64
C TYR A 254 4.75 -8.35 -13.59
N VAL A 255 4.23 -8.07 -12.41
CA VAL A 255 2.81 -7.87 -12.10
C VAL A 255 2.68 -6.74 -11.09
N GLU A 256 1.50 -6.14 -10.99
CA GLU A 256 1.24 -5.06 -10.04
C GLU A 256 0.03 -5.39 -9.18
N VAL A 257 0.11 -5.17 -7.87
CA VAL A 257 -1.05 -5.33 -6.99
C VAL A 257 -2.12 -4.32 -7.39
N ALA A 258 -3.30 -4.83 -7.74
CA ALA A 258 -4.44 -4.01 -8.09
C ALA A 258 -5.12 -3.45 -6.83
N ASP A 259 -5.63 -2.23 -6.92
CA ASP A 259 -6.57 -1.65 -5.97
C ASP A 259 -7.73 -2.62 -5.65
N PHE A 260 -8.29 -2.54 -4.45
CA PHE A 260 -9.49 -3.28 -4.11
C PHE A 260 -10.69 -2.89 -4.99
N THR A 261 -11.43 -3.92 -5.39
CA THR A 261 -12.79 -3.77 -5.91
C THR A 261 -13.78 -3.57 -4.76
N GLU A 262 -14.97 -3.07 -5.07
CA GLU A 262 -16.07 -2.95 -4.09
C GLU A 262 -16.35 -4.27 -3.35
N LYS A 263 -16.31 -5.41 -4.07
CA LYS A 263 -16.47 -6.74 -3.46
C LYS A 263 -15.35 -7.10 -2.49
N GLN A 264 -14.12 -6.69 -2.79
CA GLN A 264 -12.98 -6.89 -1.87
C GLN A 264 -13.09 -5.98 -0.65
N ILE A 265 -13.57 -4.74 -0.81
CA ILE A 265 -13.82 -3.82 0.31
C ILE A 265 -14.87 -4.42 1.25
N GLN A 266 -16.01 -4.87 0.71
CA GLN A 266 -17.04 -5.55 1.50
C GLN A 266 -16.52 -6.80 2.22
N LYS A 267 -15.71 -7.62 1.53
CA LYS A 267 -15.08 -8.79 2.14
C LYS A 267 -14.10 -8.42 3.25
N PHE A 268 -13.29 -7.39 3.04
CA PHE A 268 -12.34 -6.89 4.03
C PHE A 268 -13.06 -6.38 5.27
N VAL A 269 -14.09 -5.54 5.10
CA VAL A 269 -14.95 -5.02 6.19
C VAL A 269 -15.58 -6.18 6.96
N GLY A 270 -16.14 -7.16 6.26
CA GLY A 270 -16.73 -8.35 6.88
C GLY A 270 -15.73 -9.26 7.60
N ASN A 271 -14.47 -9.23 7.20
CA ASN A 271 -13.38 -9.95 7.84
C ASN A 271 -12.80 -9.17 9.04
N TRP A 272 -12.88 -7.85 8.99
CA TRP A 272 -12.36 -6.93 9.99
C TRP A 272 -13.24 -6.85 11.23
N PHE A 273 -14.52 -6.54 11.06
CA PHE A 273 -15.45 -6.41 12.17
C PHE A 273 -15.90 -7.78 12.64
N ARG A 274 -15.23 -8.28 13.68
CA ARG A 274 -15.53 -9.54 14.33
C ARG A 274 -15.80 -9.34 15.80
N LYS A 275 -16.79 -10.07 16.31
CA LYS A 275 -17.15 -10.14 17.72
C LYS A 275 -17.10 -11.61 18.15
N GLU A 276 -16.32 -11.93 19.18
CA GLU A 276 -16.16 -13.29 19.71
C GLU A 276 -15.70 -14.34 18.67
N GLY A 277 -14.95 -13.90 17.64
CA GLY A 277 -14.45 -14.77 16.56
C GLY A 277 -15.41 -14.92 15.37
N GLU A 278 -16.66 -14.47 15.52
CA GLU A 278 -17.66 -14.43 14.46
C GLU A 278 -17.77 -13.04 13.83
N LYS A 279 -18.37 -12.95 12.64
CA LYS A 279 -18.58 -11.66 11.97
C LYS A 279 -19.58 -10.83 12.76
N ASP A 280 -19.22 -9.59 13.08
CA ASP A 280 -20.16 -8.63 13.64
C ASP A 280 -21.01 -8.06 12.50
N GLU A 281 -22.06 -8.78 12.14
CA GLU A 281 -22.94 -8.40 11.03
C GLU A 281 -23.55 -7.01 11.19
N GLU A 282 -23.85 -6.60 12.43
CA GLU A 282 -24.49 -5.31 12.70
C GLU A 282 -23.52 -4.17 12.41
N THR A 283 -22.30 -4.24 12.95
CA THR A 283 -21.26 -3.23 12.68
C THR A 283 -20.88 -3.23 11.20
N CYS A 284 -20.79 -4.40 10.55
CA CYS A 284 -20.55 -4.50 9.11
C CYS A 284 -21.63 -3.80 8.28
N LYS A 285 -22.91 -4.11 8.54
CA LYS A 285 -24.05 -3.52 7.82
C LYS A 285 -24.08 -2.01 8.03
N ARG A 286 -23.83 -1.54 9.25
CA ARG A 286 -23.76 -0.11 9.56
C ARG A 286 -22.61 0.59 8.84
N PHE A 287 -21.41 -0.01 8.83
CA PHE A 287 -20.27 0.51 8.08
C PHE A 287 -20.61 0.67 6.60
N LEU A 288 -21.13 -0.39 5.97
CA LEU A 288 -21.44 -0.38 4.54
C LEU A 288 -22.56 0.61 4.20
N THR A 289 -23.60 0.71 5.05
CA THR A 289 -24.70 1.68 4.87
C THR A 289 -24.19 3.12 4.94
N GLU A 290 -23.33 3.44 5.91
CA GLU A 290 -22.70 4.76 6.00
C GLU A 290 -21.75 5.01 4.81
N PHE A 291 -21.04 3.99 4.36
CA PHE A 291 -20.07 4.07 3.26
C PHE A 291 -20.72 4.32 1.90
N GLU A 292 -21.96 3.86 1.70
CA GLU A 292 -22.73 4.06 0.47
C GLU A 292 -23.36 5.45 0.34
N LYS A 293 -23.43 6.25 1.42
CA LYS A 293 -23.99 7.61 1.37
C LYS A 293 -23.23 8.48 0.37
N GLU A 294 -23.96 9.26 -0.43
CA GLU A 294 -23.37 10.18 -1.44
C GLU A 294 -22.37 11.16 -0.85
N ASP A 295 -22.65 11.61 0.37
CA ASP A 295 -21.73 12.45 1.11
C ASP A 295 -20.35 11.79 1.16
N ASN A 296 -20.27 10.49 1.46
CA ASN A 296 -19.02 9.76 1.70
C ASN A 296 -18.31 9.25 0.43
N LYS A 297 -18.66 9.79 -0.75
CA LYS A 297 -18.03 9.40 -2.03
C LYS A 297 -16.49 9.43 -1.99
N GLY A 298 -15.88 10.49 -1.45
CA GLY A 298 -14.40 10.60 -1.36
C GLY A 298 -13.74 9.53 -0.47
N LEU A 299 -14.45 9.01 0.54
CA LEU A 299 -13.94 7.91 1.38
C LEU A 299 -13.88 6.60 0.60
N ARG A 300 -14.72 6.43 -0.42
CA ARG A 300 -14.74 5.22 -1.25
C ARG A 300 -13.48 5.09 -2.10
N ASP A 301 -12.98 6.20 -2.63
CA ASP A 301 -11.72 6.21 -3.38
C ASP A 301 -10.52 5.92 -2.46
N LEU A 302 -10.55 6.45 -1.23
CA LEU A 302 -9.54 6.17 -0.21
C LEU A 302 -9.51 4.68 0.18
N ALA A 303 -10.68 4.04 0.31
CA ALA A 303 -10.84 2.64 0.71
C ALA A 303 -10.29 1.60 -0.29
N ARG A 304 -9.88 2.02 -1.48
CA ARG A 304 -9.33 1.13 -2.52
C ARG A 304 -7.95 0.57 -2.17
N THR A 305 -7.22 1.22 -1.25
CA THR A 305 -5.94 0.71 -0.74
C THR A 305 -6.13 0.05 0.63
N PRO A 306 -5.61 -1.18 0.86
CA PRO A 306 -5.79 -1.91 2.13
C PRO A 306 -5.40 -1.10 3.38
N LEU A 307 -4.29 -0.36 3.32
CA LEU A 307 -3.85 0.49 4.44
C LEU A 307 -4.90 1.54 4.82
N LEU A 308 -5.48 2.19 3.82
CA LEU A 308 -6.44 3.27 4.03
C LEU A 308 -7.80 2.74 4.49
N LEU A 309 -8.25 1.63 3.91
CA LEU A 309 -9.43 0.92 4.40
C LEU A 309 -9.27 0.46 5.85
N THR A 310 -8.07 0.03 6.24
CA THR A 310 -7.77 -0.33 7.63
C THR A 310 -7.97 0.86 8.57
N LEU A 311 -7.50 2.04 8.20
CA LEU A 311 -7.67 3.26 8.99
C LEU A 311 -9.13 3.69 9.09
N LEU A 312 -9.88 3.60 7.98
CA LEU A 312 -11.33 3.83 7.98
C LEU A 312 -12.05 2.87 8.94
N CYS A 313 -11.67 1.59 8.93
CA CYS A 313 -12.28 0.60 9.82
C CYS A 313 -11.94 0.86 11.30
N LEU A 314 -10.71 1.31 11.60
CA LEU A 314 -10.30 1.70 12.96
C LEU A 314 -11.09 2.89 13.46
N ALA A 315 -11.15 3.99 12.70
CA ALA A 315 -11.90 5.19 13.06
C ALA A 315 -13.39 4.91 13.24
N PHE A 316 -13.95 4.03 12.40
CA PHE A 316 -15.35 3.63 12.52
C PHE A 316 -15.61 2.74 13.75
N ASN A 317 -14.66 1.88 14.15
CA ASN A 317 -14.83 0.97 15.27
C ASN A 317 -15.03 1.71 16.60
N GLU A 318 -14.51 2.93 16.75
CA GLU A 318 -14.62 3.72 17.97
C GLU A 318 -15.98 4.39 18.15
N THR A 319 -16.59 4.84 17.05
CA THR A 319 -17.80 5.71 17.10
C THR A 319 -19.02 5.12 16.39
N LEU A 320 -18.86 4.01 15.66
CA LEU A 320 -19.86 3.40 14.78
C LEU A 320 -20.46 4.37 13.74
N THR A 321 -19.72 5.42 13.43
CA THR A 321 -20.05 6.43 12.42
C THR A 321 -18.75 6.90 11.78
N PHE A 322 -18.78 7.36 10.54
CA PHE A 322 -17.61 8.09 10.03
C PHE A 322 -17.56 9.48 10.69
N PRO A 323 -16.37 9.96 11.07
CA PRO A 323 -16.19 11.32 11.56
C PRO A 323 -16.92 12.33 10.66
N GLN A 324 -17.74 13.20 11.27
CA GLN A 324 -18.39 14.29 10.51
C GLN A 324 -17.37 15.17 9.79
N ARG A 325 -16.18 15.29 10.39
CA ARG A 325 -15.02 15.98 9.82
C ARG A 325 -14.09 14.98 9.15
N ARG A 326 -14.36 14.67 7.87
CA ARG A 326 -13.52 13.74 7.07
C ARG A 326 -12.04 14.09 7.04
N VAL A 327 -11.73 15.38 7.14
CA VAL A 327 -10.37 15.90 7.27
C VAL A 327 -9.56 15.17 8.36
N GLU A 328 -10.20 14.72 9.43
CA GLU A 328 -9.57 14.00 10.54
C GLU A 328 -9.09 12.62 10.09
N ILE A 329 -9.87 11.92 9.27
CA ILE A 329 -9.49 10.63 8.68
C ILE A 329 -8.29 10.79 7.74
N TYR A 330 -8.31 11.80 6.87
CA TYR A 330 -7.19 12.08 5.96
C TYR A 330 -5.92 12.45 6.74
N GLN A 331 -6.07 13.23 7.82
CA GLN A 331 -4.96 13.63 8.68
C GLN A 331 -4.39 12.44 9.44
N GLU A 332 -5.23 11.55 9.96
CA GLU A 332 -4.78 10.32 10.62
C GLU A 332 -4.07 9.36 9.64
N ALA A 333 -4.59 9.25 8.41
CA ALA A 333 -3.94 8.49 7.36
C ALA A 333 -2.59 9.05 6.94
N LEU A 334 -2.51 10.39 6.81
CA LEU A 334 -1.27 11.06 6.51
C LEU A 334 -0.27 10.93 7.67
N ASP A 335 -0.72 11.07 8.91
CA ASP A 335 0.07 10.86 10.11
C ASP A 335 0.59 9.42 10.19
N ALA A 336 -0.23 8.42 9.84
CA ALA A 336 0.22 7.02 9.78
C ALA A 336 1.31 6.82 8.72
N LEU A 337 1.18 7.48 7.56
CA LEU A 337 2.16 7.43 6.47
C LEU A 337 3.46 8.19 6.79
N LEU A 338 3.36 9.35 7.45
CA LEU A 338 4.48 10.26 7.75
C LEU A 338 5.17 9.95 9.08
N LYS A 339 4.42 9.73 10.19
CA LYS A 339 4.98 9.56 11.56
C LYS A 339 5.54 8.17 11.83
N LYS A 340 4.83 7.10 11.45
CA LYS A 340 5.23 5.71 11.78
C LYS A 340 6.50 5.28 11.05
N TRP A 341 6.85 6.00 9.99
CA TRP A 341 8.02 5.71 9.17
C TRP A 341 9.32 6.27 9.75
N ASP A 342 9.30 7.49 10.31
CA ASP A 342 10.47 8.12 10.95
C ASP A 342 10.98 7.30 12.14
N SER A 343 10.09 6.62 12.86
CA SER A 343 10.45 5.82 14.05
C SER A 343 10.98 4.41 13.72
N SER A 344 10.58 3.82 12.58
CA SER A 344 10.74 2.37 12.36
C SER A 344 11.92 1.99 11.47
N ARG A 345 12.53 2.92 10.71
CA ARG A 345 13.53 2.55 9.69
C ARG A 345 14.67 3.58 9.59
N ARG A 346 15.76 3.31 10.31
CA ARG A 346 17.05 4.03 10.25
C ARG A 346 17.75 3.91 8.88
N ILE A 347 17.23 4.58 7.84
CA ILE A 347 17.95 4.77 6.56
C ILE A 347 19.01 5.86 6.78
N LYS A 348 20.28 5.61 6.43
CA LYS A 348 21.41 6.54 6.71
C LYS A 348 21.61 7.63 5.65
N ARG A 349 20.90 7.58 4.51
CA ARG A 349 21.03 8.53 3.38
C ARG A 349 20.36 9.88 3.56
N ASP A 350 19.36 9.96 4.42
CA ASP A 350 18.37 11.05 4.31
C ASP A 350 18.58 12.15 5.35
N GLU A 351 19.81 12.59 5.62
CA GLU A 351 20.00 13.70 6.56
C GLU A 351 19.27 14.96 6.10
N VAL A 352 19.19 15.23 4.80
CA VAL A 352 18.54 16.41 4.23
C VAL A 352 17.01 16.36 4.44
N TYR A 353 16.37 15.27 4.00
CA TYR A 353 14.94 15.09 4.17
C TYR A 353 14.53 14.81 5.63
N ARG A 354 15.43 14.26 6.47
CA ARG A 354 15.22 14.17 7.93
C ARG A 354 15.31 15.51 8.63
N LYS A 355 16.21 16.41 8.20
CA LYS A 355 16.36 17.75 8.80
C LYS A 355 15.15 18.63 8.50
N LEU A 356 14.46 18.40 7.39
CA LEU A 356 13.15 19.02 7.15
C LEU A 356 12.16 18.60 8.24
N SER A 357 11.69 19.58 9.01
CA SER A 357 10.64 19.37 9.99
C SER A 357 9.38 18.82 9.33
N LEU A 358 8.55 18.10 10.09
CA LEU A 358 7.26 17.59 9.60
C LEU A 358 6.41 18.72 8.98
N GLY A 359 6.39 19.90 9.59
CA GLY A 359 5.68 21.07 9.07
C GLY A 359 6.19 21.52 7.70
N HIS A 360 7.51 21.53 7.47
CA HIS A 360 8.06 21.86 6.15
C HIS A 360 7.75 20.81 5.09
N LYS A 361 7.78 19.51 5.46
CA LYS A 361 7.36 18.43 4.57
C LYS A 361 5.90 18.61 4.13
N GLU A 362 5.01 18.86 5.09
CA GLU A 362 3.59 19.09 4.80
C GLU A 362 3.37 20.34 3.93
N ASN A 363 4.04 21.45 4.24
CA ASN A 363 3.90 22.70 3.48
C ASN A 363 4.44 22.58 2.06
N MET A 364 5.53 21.83 1.86
CA MET A 364 6.06 21.51 0.53
C MET A 364 5.03 20.73 -0.30
N LEU A 365 4.49 19.66 0.28
CA LEU A 365 3.46 18.83 -0.37
C LEU A 365 2.19 19.64 -0.65
N ALA A 366 1.77 20.50 0.28
CA ALA A 366 0.64 21.42 0.14
C ALA A 366 0.83 22.38 -1.05
N ARG A 367 2.02 22.99 -1.16
CA ARG A 367 2.35 23.89 -2.27
C ARG A 367 2.35 23.17 -3.61
N ILE A 368 3.03 22.02 -3.70
CA ILE A 368 3.08 21.22 -4.93
C ILE A 368 1.67 20.78 -5.34
N ALA A 369 0.86 20.31 -4.38
CA ALA A 369 -0.52 19.90 -4.64
C ALA A 369 -1.35 21.05 -5.21
N ALA A 370 -1.33 22.22 -4.57
CA ALA A 370 -2.10 23.37 -5.04
C ALA A 370 -1.67 23.83 -6.44
N GLU A 371 -0.36 23.97 -6.69
CA GLU A 371 0.15 24.42 -7.99
C GLU A 371 -0.18 23.44 -9.13
N THR A 372 -0.16 22.13 -8.85
CA THR A 372 -0.43 21.09 -9.85
C THR A 372 -1.93 20.86 -10.04
N PHE A 373 -2.73 20.94 -8.97
CA PHE A 373 -4.19 20.79 -9.04
C PHE A 373 -4.84 21.94 -9.82
N GLU A 374 -4.36 23.17 -9.59
CA GLU A 374 -4.76 24.38 -10.33
C GLU A 374 -4.59 24.19 -11.85
N LYS A 375 -3.43 23.67 -12.26
CA LYS A 375 -3.10 23.39 -13.67
C LYS A 375 -3.78 22.14 -14.23
N ASN A 376 -4.65 21.47 -13.47
CA ASN A 376 -5.25 20.18 -13.82
C ASN A 376 -4.18 19.13 -14.17
N GLN A 377 -3.09 19.11 -13.40
CA GLN A 377 -1.91 18.30 -13.63
C GLN A 377 -1.80 17.21 -12.57
N TYR A 378 -2.48 16.08 -12.81
CA TYR A 378 -2.39 14.89 -11.95
C TYR A 378 -1.10 14.08 -12.21
N PHE A 379 -0.57 14.17 -13.43
CA PHE A 379 0.70 13.57 -13.84
C PHE A 379 1.75 14.65 -14.07
N ILE A 380 2.86 14.57 -13.34
CA ILE A 380 3.89 15.60 -13.24
C ILE A 380 5.20 15.02 -13.79
N PRO A 381 5.82 15.64 -14.80
CA PRO A 381 7.16 15.26 -15.23
C PRO A 381 8.15 15.32 -14.06
N GLN A 382 9.06 14.35 -13.96
CA GLN A 382 10.05 14.27 -12.88
C GLN A 382 10.83 15.58 -12.74
N MET A 383 11.35 16.12 -13.84
CA MET A 383 12.08 17.40 -13.83
C MET A 383 11.26 18.57 -13.29
N GLU A 384 9.94 18.61 -13.56
CA GLU A 384 9.08 19.65 -13.02
C GLU A 384 8.88 19.47 -11.52
N LEU A 385 8.64 18.22 -11.07
CA LEU A 385 8.47 17.90 -9.65
C LEU A 385 9.74 18.21 -8.84
N GLU A 386 10.91 17.83 -9.36
CA GLU A 386 12.22 18.13 -8.76
C GLU A 386 12.45 19.64 -8.65
N ARG A 387 12.08 20.40 -9.68
CA ARG A 387 12.14 21.86 -9.65
C ARG A 387 11.23 22.43 -8.57
N LEU A 388 9.97 21.98 -8.49
CA LEU A 388 9.03 22.44 -7.47
C LEU A 388 9.52 22.15 -6.04
N ILE A 389 10.10 20.96 -5.82
CA ILE A 389 10.73 20.58 -4.55
C ILE A 389 11.92 21.49 -4.25
N THR A 390 12.82 21.66 -5.21
CA THR A 390 14.01 22.50 -5.08
C THR A 390 13.65 23.93 -4.75
N ASP A 391 12.65 24.49 -5.46
CA ASP A 391 12.18 25.86 -5.26
C ASP A 391 11.53 26.06 -3.89
N TYR A 392 10.85 25.05 -3.35
CA TYR A 392 10.35 25.11 -1.98
C TYR A 392 11.51 25.13 -0.98
N VAL A 393 12.44 24.17 -1.08
CA VAL A 393 13.48 23.96 -0.06
C VAL A 393 14.50 25.11 -0.04
N LYS A 394 14.80 25.73 -1.19
CA LYS A 394 15.63 26.95 -1.25
C LYS A 394 15.10 28.11 -0.40
N ASN A 395 13.79 28.14 -0.13
CA ASN A 395 13.13 29.19 0.66
C ASN A 395 12.94 28.79 2.14
N VAL A 396 13.37 27.59 2.53
CA VAL A 396 13.33 27.13 3.92
C VAL A 396 14.58 27.65 4.66
N PRO A 397 14.47 28.09 5.93
CA PRO A 397 15.63 28.58 6.69
C PRO A 397 16.78 27.56 6.75
N PRO A 398 18.05 28.00 6.68
CA PRO A 398 19.23 27.12 6.66
C PRO A 398 19.31 26.16 7.87
N HIS A 399 18.72 26.51 9.01
CA HIS A 399 18.70 25.68 10.20
C HIS A 399 17.80 24.43 10.05
N ASP A 400 16.87 24.44 9.09
CA ASP A 400 15.94 23.35 8.78
C ASP A 400 16.30 22.61 7.48
N THR A 401 17.45 22.91 6.86
CA THR A 401 17.91 22.36 5.56
C THR A 401 19.42 22.11 5.52
N SER A 402 19.94 21.38 4.53
CA SER A 402 21.38 21.31 4.27
C SER A 402 21.82 22.20 3.09
N GLU A 403 23.08 22.66 3.11
CA GLU A 403 23.65 23.65 2.18
C GLU A 403 23.62 23.26 0.68
N ALA A 404 23.45 21.99 0.35
CA ALA A 404 23.18 21.51 -1.01
C ALA A 404 21.89 20.67 -0.98
N THR A 405 20.81 21.19 -1.55
CA THR A 405 19.54 20.46 -1.60
C THR A 405 19.15 20.21 -3.05
N ASP A 406 19.30 18.96 -3.47
CA ASP A 406 18.88 18.47 -4.78
C ASP A 406 17.44 17.94 -4.70
N GLY A 407 16.56 18.47 -5.56
CA GLY A 407 15.16 18.05 -5.65
C GLY A 407 15.01 16.57 -6.02
N GLU A 408 15.94 16.01 -6.79
CA GLU A 408 15.95 14.58 -7.13
C GLU A 408 16.14 13.74 -5.87
N VAL A 409 17.11 14.11 -5.03
CA VAL A 409 17.41 13.39 -3.78
C VAL A 409 16.20 13.40 -2.83
N ILE A 410 15.53 14.55 -2.71
CA ILE A 410 14.32 14.66 -1.88
C ILE A 410 13.16 13.88 -2.48
N LEU A 411 12.95 13.94 -3.80
CA LEU A 411 11.90 13.18 -4.47
C LEU A 411 12.10 11.67 -4.24
N LYS A 412 13.34 11.17 -4.40
CA LYS A 412 13.68 9.77 -4.12
C LYS A 412 13.50 9.42 -2.65
N ALA A 413 13.80 10.33 -1.72
CA ALA A 413 13.53 10.12 -0.29
C ALA A 413 12.02 10.04 0.00
N ILE A 414 11.21 10.93 -0.56
CA ILE A 414 9.74 10.92 -0.45
C ILE A 414 9.16 9.60 -0.96
N GLU A 415 9.59 9.19 -2.16
CA GLU A 415 9.19 7.95 -2.82
C GLU A 415 9.54 6.71 -1.97
N ALA A 416 10.77 6.65 -1.47
CA ALA A 416 11.26 5.55 -0.63
C ALA A 416 10.60 5.51 0.75
N GLN A 417 10.34 6.67 1.36
CA GLN A 417 9.89 6.74 2.74
C GLN A 417 8.38 6.51 2.87
N HIS A 418 7.57 7.45 2.37
CA HIS A 418 6.12 7.42 2.56
C HIS A 418 5.37 7.10 1.26
N GLY A 419 6.00 7.29 0.10
CA GLY A 419 5.42 7.06 -1.22
C GLY A 419 4.15 7.88 -1.45
N ILE A 420 4.16 9.14 -0.98
CA ILE A 420 3.12 10.11 -1.34
C ILE A 420 3.21 10.47 -2.81
N PHE A 421 4.43 10.49 -3.37
CA PHE A 421 4.62 10.49 -4.83
C PHE A 421 4.94 9.08 -5.32
N VAL A 422 4.37 8.72 -6.46
CA VAL A 422 4.58 7.42 -7.12
C VAL A 422 4.85 7.67 -8.59
N GLU A 423 5.88 7.03 -9.13
CA GLU A 423 6.15 7.01 -10.57
C GLU A 423 5.09 6.17 -11.29
N ARG A 424 4.31 6.80 -12.19
CA ARG A 424 3.20 6.19 -12.94
C ARG A 424 3.63 5.72 -14.33
N ALA A 425 4.63 6.39 -14.89
CA ALA A 425 5.36 6.01 -16.10
C ALA A 425 6.79 6.55 -15.96
N ARG A 426 7.72 6.09 -16.82
CA ARG A 426 9.12 6.53 -16.75
C ARG A 426 9.22 8.06 -16.67
N GLU A 427 9.85 8.56 -15.62
CA GLU A 427 10.08 10.00 -15.37
C GLU A 427 8.77 10.81 -15.26
N VAL A 428 7.66 10.16 -14.92
CA VAL A 428 6.33 10.78 -14.72
C VAL A 428 5.76 10.33 -13.38
N TYR A 429 5.51 11.30 -12.51
CA TYR A 429 5.04 11.11 -11.15
C TYR A 429 3.59 11.55 -10.96
N SER A 430 2.93 11.03 -9.93
CA SER A 430 1.66 11.58 -9.43
C SER A 430 1.64 11.47 -7.91
N PHE A 431 0.67 12.13 -7.27
CA PHE A 431 0.29 11.71 -5.92
C PHE A 431 -0.16 10.23 -5.92
N SER A 432 0.08 9.52 -4.83
CA SER A 432 -0.30 8.11 -4.67
C SER A 432 -1.81 7.91 -4.75
N HIS A 433 -2.55 8.94 -4.31
CA HIS A 433 -3.99 9.06 -4.41
C HIS A 433 -4.40 10.51 -4.69
N LEU A 434 -5.45 10.69 -5.51
CA LEU A 434 -6.02 12.02 -5.79
C LEU A 434 -6.47 12.74 -4.51
N THR A 435 -7.06 12.01 -3.57
CA THR A 435 -7.55 12.55 -2.29
C THR A 435 -6.44 13.19 -1.46
N PHE A 436 -5.19 12.71 -1.55
CA PHE A 436 -4.06 13.37 -0.90
C PHE A 436 -3.73 14.71 -1.58
N GLN A 437 -3.78 14.77 -2.90
CA GLN A 437 -3.58 16.02 -3.64
C GLN A 437 -4.69 17.04 -3.27
N GLU A 438 -5.95 16.61 -3.21
CA GLU A 438 -7.08 17.46 -2.81
C GLU A 438 -6.92 17.97 -1.37
N TYR A 439 -6.54 17.10 -0.43
CA TYR A 439 -6.28 17.46 0.96
C TYR A 439 -5.14 18.46 1.11
N PHE A 440 -4.01 18.21 0.44
CA PHE A 440 -2.86 19.10 0.48
C PHE A 440 -3.17 20.45 -0.19
N THR A 441 -3.98 20.45 -1.25
CA THR A 441 -4.50 21.69 -1.87
C THR A 441 -5.36 22.47 -0.88
N ALA A 442 -6.28 21.82 -0.17
CA ALA A 442 -7.10 22.48 0.85
C ALA A 442 -6.25 23.05 2.00
N LYS A 443 -5.24 22.30 2.48
CA LYS A 443 -4.27 22.82 3.49
C LYS A 443 -3.54 24.06 2.99
N TYR A 444 -3.10 24.07 1.74
CA TYR A 444 -2.43 25.23 1.14
C TYR A 444 -3.36 26.45 1.11
N ILE A 445 -4.61 26.26 0.70
CA ILE A 445 -5.61 27.34 0.63
C ILE A 445 -5.83 27.93 2.01
N VAL A 446 -6.06 27.12 3.04
CA VAL A 446 -6.26 27.60 4.42
C VAL A 446 -5.02 28.31 4.94
N ALA A 447 -3.82 27.76 4.73
CA ALA A 447 -2.57 28.37 5.17
C ALA A 447 -2.28 29.73 4.49
N ASN A 448 -2.81 29.95 3.29
CA ASN A 448 -2.64 31.19 2.53
C ASN A 448 -3.89 32.08 2.51
N ALA A 449 -4.84 31.87 3.44
CA ALA A 449 -6.10 32.63 3.50
C ALA A 449 -5.90 34.15 3.51
N SER A 450 -4.86 34.64 4.21
CA SER A 450 -4.49 36.06 4.27
C SER A 450 -4.05 36.65 2.94
N LYS A 451 -3.64 35.81 1.97
CA LYS A 451 -3.29 36.19 0.61
C LYS A 451 -4.47 36.12 -0.36
N GLY A 452 -5.68 35.86 0.15
CA GLY A 452 -6.90 35.83 -0.66
C GLY A 452 -7.24 34.49 -1.32
N SER A 453 -6.50 33.41 -1.03
CA SER A 453 -6.73 32.07 -1.59
C SER A 453 -8.19 31.59 -1.41
N LEU A 454 -8.80 31.83 -0.25
CA LEU A 454 -10.20 31.49 0.03
C LEU A 454 -11.17 32.20 -0.90
N SER A 455 -10.91 33.48 -1.20
CA SER A 455 -11.74 34.25 -2.10
C SER A 455 -11.56 33.79 -3.55
N ASN A 456 -10.33 33.46 -3.94
CA ASN A 456 -10.03 32.95 -5.28
C ASN A 456 -10.69 31.59 -5.51
N LEU A 457 -10.61 30.69 -4.52
CA LEU A 457 -11.29 29.39 -4.55
C LEU A 457 -12.77 29.56 -4.92
N VAL A 458 -13.50 30.44 -4.20
CA VAL A 458 -14.91 30.73 -4.50
C VAL A 458 -15.10 31.36 -5.88
N LYS A 459 -14.29 32.37 -6.24
CA LYS A 459 -14.49 33.13 -7.48
C LYS A 459 -14.27 32.29 -8.73
N GLU A 460 -13.22 31.47 -8.71
CA GLU A 460 -12.69 30.77 -9.89
C GLU A 460 -13.18 29.33 -10.00
N HIS A 461 -13.50 28.67 -8.87
CA HIS A 461 -13.75 27.22 -8.88
C HIS A 461 -15.09 26.78 -8.27
N CYS A 462 -15.97 27.70 -7.86
CA CYS A 462 -17.24 27.34 -7.20
C CYS A 462 -18.16 26.39 -8.00
N MET A 463 -18.05 26.37 -9.33
CA MET A 463 -18.84 25.52 -10.23
C MET A 463 -18.02 24.38 -10.85
N ASP A 464 -16.74 24.26 -10.48
CA ASP A 464 -15.89 23.19 -10.99
C ASP A 464 -16.04 21.96 -10.09
N GLU A 465 -16.63 20.89 -10.64
CA GLU A 465 -16.87 19.64 -9.93
C GLU A 465 -15.57 19.03 -9.36
N ARG A 466 -14.44 19.22 -10.04
CA ARG A 466 -13.13 18.73 -9.57
C ARG A 466 -12.76 19.33 -8.22
N TRP A 467 -13.14 20.57 -7.97
CA TRP A 467 -12.80 21.28 -6.74
C TRP A 467 -13.75 20.98 -5.59
N ARG A 468 -14.83 20.22 -5.83
CA ARG A 468 -15.85 19.94 -4.81
C ARG A 468 -15.24 19.40 -3.53
N GLU A 469 -14.35 18.40 -3.60
CA GLU A 469 -13.72 17.83 -2.40
C GLU A 469 -12.78 18.85 -1.74
N VAL A 470 -12.02 19.64 -2.52
CA VAL A 470 -11.16 20.72 -2.01
C VAL A 470 -11.98 21.78 -1.24
N PHE A 471 -13.16 22.14 -1.74
CA PHE A 471 -14.10 23.03 -1.03
C PHE A 471 -14.54 22.43 0.30
N LEU A 472 -14.99 21.18 0.31
CA LEU A 472 -15.45 20.49 1.53
C LEU A 472 -14.30 20.37 2.55
N LEU A 473 -13.11 20.01 2.12
CA LEU A 473 -11.93 19.93 2.98
C LEU A 473 -11.52 21.30 3.51
N THR A 474 -11.56 22.34 2.67
CA THR A 474 -11.25 23.72 3.09
C THR A 474 -12.23 24.19 4.16
N THR A 475 -13.55 23.97 3.98
CA THR A 475 -14.55 24.31 5.01
C THR A 475 -14.30 23.58 6.32
N SER A 476 -13.89 22.31 6.25
CA SER A 476 -13.63 21.47 7.43
C SER A 476 -12.34 21.86 8.16
N LEU A 477 -11.33 22.37 7.46
CA LEU A 477 -10.04 22.80 7.99
C LEU A 477 -10.09 24.20 8.65
N LEU A 478 -11.04 25.05 8.24
CA LEU A 478 -11.16 26.40 8.79
C LEU A 478 -11.66 26.35 10.25
N PRO A 479 -11.05 27.13 11.17
CA PRO A 479 -11.59 27.30 12.52
C PRO A 479 -12.99 27.93 12.54
N ASP A 480 -13.25 28.85 11.59
CA ASP A 480 -14.56 29.46 11.35
C ASP A 480 -14.80 29.59 9.84
N ALA A 481 -15.76 28.82 9.32
CA ALA A 481 -16.10 28.80 7.90
C ALA A 481 -17.19 29.81 7.50
N ARG A 482 -17.79 30.58 8.43
CA ARG A 482 -18.96 31.42 8.16
C ARG A 482 -18.74 32.45 7.06
N GLN A 483 -17.60 33.15 7.11
CA GLN A 483 -17.27 34.16 6.10
C GLN A 483 -17.04 33.53 4.72
N PHE A 484 -16.38 32.37 4.70
CA PHE A 484 -16.15 31.61 3.47
C PHE A 484 -17.48 31.14 2.85
N MET A 485 -18.36 30.55 3.66
CA MET A 485 -19.69 30.11 3.21
C MET A 485 -20.60 31.25 2.76
N THR A 486 -20.53 32.41 3.43
CA THR A 486 -21.26 33.61 3.02
C THR A 486 -20.77 34.11 1.65
N THR A 487 -19.44 34.10 1.44
CA THR A 487 -18.84 34.49 0.16
C THR A 487 -19.22 33.52 -0.94
N PHE A 488 -19.21 32.22 -0.65
CA PHE A 488 -19.67 31.17 -1.57
C PHE A 488 -21.14 31.35 -1.94
N ARG A 489 -22.03 31.49 -0.95
CA ARG A 489 -23.47 31.73 -1.19
C ARG A 489 -23.71 32.94 -2.07
N ARG A 490 -23.06 34.08 -1.76
CA ARG A 490 -23.17 35.30 -2.57
C ARG A 490 -22.76 35.05 -4.03
N ARG A 491 -21.68 34.30 -4.25
CA ARG A 491 -21.21 33.97 -5.60
C ARG A 491 -22.21 33.08 -6.34
N VAL A 492 -22.80 32.09 -5.66
CA VAL A 492 -23.86 31.24 -6.24
C VAL A 492 -25.08 32.09 -6.58
N ASP A 493 -25.52 32.98 -5.70
CA ASP A 493 -26.65 33.89 -5.93
C ASP A 493 -26.38 34.83 -7.12
N GLU A 494 -25.16 35.34 -7.27
CA GLU A 494 -24.73 36.14 -8.44
C GLU A 494 -24.82 35.34 -9.75
N LEU A 495 -24.36 34.08 -9.74
CA LEU A 495 -24.39 33.20 -10.91
C LEU A 495 -25.82 32.82 -11.29
N LEU A 496 -26.64 32.42 -10.32
CA LEU A 496 -28.08 32.19 -10.51
C LEU A 496 -28.78 33.46 -10.99
N GLY A 497 -28.36 34.62 -10.48
CA GLY A 497 -28.83 35.92 -10.91
C GLY A 497 -28.50 36.26 -12.37
N SER A 498 -27.41 35.73 -12.91
CA SER A 498 -27.03 36.00 -14.31
C SER A 498 -27.76 35.12 -15.33
N ASP A 499 -28.42 34.04 -14.90
CA ASP A 499 -29.08 33.08 -15.80
C ASP A 499 -30.62 33.20 -15.74
N GLU A 500 -31.22 33.70 -16.82
CA GLU A 500 -32.66 33.94 -16.96
C GLU A 500 -33.49 32.65 -16.91
N LYS A 501 -32.95 31.51 -17.39
CA LYS A 501 -33.64 30.21 -17.35
C LYS A 501 -33.64 29.63 -15.93
N LEU A 502 -32.50 29.71 -15.23
CA LEU A 502 -32.42 29.26 -13.84
C LEU A 502 -33.27 30.13 -12.92
N ARG A 503 -33.30 31.45 -13.11
CA ARG A 503 -34.25 32.34 -12.42
C ARG A 503 -35.70 31.94 -12.64
N SER A 504 -36.08 31.68 -13.89
CA SER A 504 -37.44 31.26 -14.22
C SER A 504 -37.79 29.90 -13.62
N LEU A 505 -36.85 28.96 -13.60
CA LEU A 505 -37.01 27.64 -12.97
C LEU A 505 -37.16 27.74 -11.45
N LEU A 506 -36.34 28.54 -10.79
CA LEU A 506 -36.41 28.77 -9.34
C LEU A 506 -37.71 29.47 -8.94
N ALA A 507 -38.12 30.51 -9.68
CA ALA A 507 -39.40 31.18 -9.47
C ALA A 507 -40.60 30.24 -9.67
N TRP A 508 -40.52 29.36 -10.67
CA TRP A 508 -41.52 28.31 -10.88
C TRP A 508 -41.53 27.28 -9.73
N ALA A 509 -40.36 26.85 -9.26
CA ALA A 509 -40.23 25.90 -8.15
C ALA A 509 -40.77 26.48 -6.83
N ASP A 510 -40.48 27.75 -6.53
CA ASP A 510 -41.01 28.47 -5.38
C ASP A 510 -42.54 28.64 -5.49
N SER A 511 -43.05 29.02 -6.66
CA SER A 511 -44.48 29.11 -6.91
C SER A 511 -45.17 27.75 -6.75
N LYS A 512 -44.55 26.67 -7.19
CA LYS A 512 -45.07 25.31 -7.02
C LYS A 512 -45.04 24.85 -5.58
N SER A 513 -43.93 25.07 -4.87
CA SER A 513 -43.77 24.77 -3.44
C SER A 513 -44.82 25.49 -2.60
N ALA A 514 -45.04 26.79 -2.85
CA ALA A 514 -46.08 27.58 -2.20
C ALA A 514 -47.51 27.15 -2.56
N SER A 515 -47.72 26.55 -3.74
CA SER A 515 -49.01 26.03 -4.18
C SER A 515 -49.36 24.64 -3.60
N THR A 516 -48.38 23.91 -3.09
CA THR A 516 -48.58 22.67 -2.35
C THR A 516 -48.79 22.98 -0.87
N GLN A 517 -50.04 22.98 -0.40
CA GLN A 517 -50.34 22.83 1.02
C GLN A 517 -49.93 21.42 1.47
N ALA A 518 -48.68 21.26 1.91
CA ALA A 518 -48.26 20.11 2.69
C ALA A 518 -48.35 20.47 4.18
N GLU A 519 -48.95 19.59 4.98
CA GLU A 519 -49.11 19.79 6.42
C GLU A 519 -47.75 19.91 7.17
N PRO A 520 -47.71 20.62 8.31
CA PRO A 520 -46.52 21.30 8.83
C PRO A 520 -45.48 20.42 9.56
N TRP A 521 -45.31 19.13 9.22
CA TRP A 521 -44.39 18.24 9.95
C TRP A 521 -43.18 17.74 9.17
N ALA A 522 -43.02 18.07 7.89
CA ALA A 522 -41.84 17.73 7.11
C ALA A 522 -41.22 18.97 6.48
N VAL A 523 -39.91 19.13 6.66
CA VAL A 523 -39.04 20.23 6.16
C VAL A 523 -38.81 21.36 7.18
N ARG A 524 -38.02 21.04 8.21
CA ARG A 524 -37.01 21.98 8.73
C ARG A 524 -35.64 21.33 8.53
N LEU A 525 -35.01 21.63 7.40
CA LEU A 525 -33.54 21.61 7.28
C LEU A 525 -33.10 23.07 7.44
N SER A 526 -32.55 23.37 8.61
CA SER A 526 -31.77 24.58 8.89
C SER A 526 -30.37 24.15 9.28
#